data_AF-A0A949PBI9-F1
#
_entry.id   AF-A0A949PBI9-F1
#
_cell.length_a   1.000
_cell.length_b   1.000
_cell.length_c   1.000
_cell.angle_alpha   90.00
_cell.angle_beta   90.00
_cell.angle_gamma   90.00
#
_symmetry.space_group_name_H-M   'P 1'
#
loop_
_entity.id
_entity.type
_entity.pdbx_description
1 polymer ?
#
loop_
_entity_poly.entity_id
_entity_poly.type
_entity_poly.pdbx_seq_one_letter_code
_entity_poly.pdbx_strand_id
1 'polypeptide(L)'
;WLNEKGSIGMYQVSNEDLVGLPENENEFPVTFNLIIEGRNISITKNIIYKYNDPVAGEVYQPFDVLPEVTSSIPEKVLIFSSDDSKQIPVKVRAGKDNVSGTITLHYPEGWTISPDHQIFELSKKGEEKTIVFTVTPPKNQSEGYLKTLVNVGDQFYKKELIQINYDHLPFQSVLLDSEAKIVRINIQKKGEQIGYIKGAGDAIPESLKQIGYEVTSLLPSEINVNNIEKFDAIVVGIRAYNTVPEMKFKQEILNEYVFNGGTVLVQYNTRHRLVTEEIAPYSIKLSRERVTDEFSKVTILEPKHEVLNNPNNISASDFDGWVQERGLYFPSEWSSEFTPILGMNDKDYPESKGSLLVADYGKGHYIYTGLSFFRELPAGVSGAYRLFANLLSIGK
;
A
#
# COMPACT_ATOMS: atom_id res chain seq x y z
N TRP A 1 -0.10 -0.43 -24.84
CA TRP A 1 1.00 0.50 -24.47
C TRP A 1 1.59 0.26 -23.08
N LEU A 2 0.89 -0.34 -22.09
CA LEU A 2 1.38 -0.55 -20.71
C LEU A 2 2.08 -1.91 -20.45
N ASN A 3 2.92 -2.36 -21.38
CA ASN A 3 3.56 -3.68 -21.28
C ASN A 3 4.85 -3.68 -20.46
N GLU A 4 5.42 -2.51 -20.23
CA GLU A 4 6.72 -2.33 -19.56
C GLU A 4 6.55 -1.62 -18.22
N LYS A 5 7.52 -1.86 -17.33
CA LYS A 5 7.57 -1.18 -16.03
C LYS A 5 7.88 0.30 -16.27
N GLY A 6 6.95 1.17 -15.89
CA GLY A 6 7.13 2.62 -15.95
C GLY A 6 8.13 3.15 -14.92
N SER A 7 8.46 4.43 -15.04
CA SER A 7 9.13 5.18 -13.97
C SER A 7 8.11 5.81 -13.03
N ILE A 8 8.57 6.52 -12.00
CA ILE A 8 7.66 7.25 -11.12
C ILE A 8 6.94 8.33 -11.93
N GLY A 9 5.61 8.38 -11.77
CA GLY A 9 4.73 9.35 -12.43
C GLY A 9 4.56 9.19 -13.95
N MET A 10 5.24 8.22 -14.59
CA MET A 10 5.26 8.09 -16.04
C MET A 10 5.19 6.63 -16.49
N TYR A 11 4.38 6.39 -17.52
CA TYR A 11 4.33 5.09 -18.19
C TYR A 11 5.48 4.96 -19.18
N GLN A 12 6.04 3.75 -19.29
CA GLN A 12 7.00 3.41 -20.33
C GLN A 12 6.23 2.83 -21.52
N VAL A 13 6.36 3.49 -22.69
CA VAL A 13 5.75 3.04 -23.94
C VAL A 13 6.83 3.00 -25.01
N SER A 14 7.35 1.81 -25.30
CA SER A 14 8.45 1.64 -26.26
C SER A 14 8.04 1.84 -27.72
N ASN A 15 6.75 1.75 -28.04
CA ASN A 15 6.22 2.07 -29.36
C ASN A 15 5.39 3.36 -29.30
N GLU A 16 5.97 4.46 -29.77
CA GLU A 16 5.36 5.78 -29.76
C GLU A 16 4.06 5.87 -30.57
N ASP A 17 3.88 5.04 -31.60
CA ASP A 17 2.65 5.00 -32.41
C ASP A 17 1.41 4.59 -31.59
N LEU A 18 1.63 3.96 -30.43
CA LEU A 18 0.56 3.60 -29.50
C LEU A 18 0.09 4.78 -28.63
N VAL A 19 0.86 5.87 -28.56
CA VAL A 19 0.56 7.02 -27.71
C VAL A 19 -0.61 7.80 -28.31
N GLY A 20 -1.65 8.04 -27.49
CA GLY A 20 -2.83 8.77 -27.90
C GLY A 20 -3.92 7.92 -28.57
N LEU A 21 -3.66 6.63 -28.80
CA LEU A 21 -4.72 5.70 -29.19
C LEU A 21 -5.68 5.48 -28.00
N PRO A 22 -7.02 5.56 -28.23
CA PRO A 22 -8.00 5.37 -27.16
C PRO A 22 -8.06 3.90 -26.69
N GLU A 23 -7.76 2.95 -27.60
CA GLU A 23 -7.76 1.51 -27.38
C GLU A 23 -6.59 0.89 -28.16
N ASN A 24 -6.19 -0.35 -27.83
CA ASN A 24 -5.23 -1.08 -28.65
C ASN A 24 -5.83 -1.33 -30.06
N GLU A 25 -4.98 -1.37 -31.08
CA GLU A 25 -5.41 -1.80 -32.42
C GLU A 25 -5.94 -3.24 -32.42
N ASN A 26 -6.56 -3.64 -33.53
CA ASN A 26 -7.15 -4.96 -33.68
C ASN A 26 -6.10 -6.09 -33.49
N GLU A 27 -6.07 -6.74 -32.32
CA GLU A 27 -5.12 -7.85 -32.02
C GLU A 27 -5.37 -9.10 -32.86
N PHE A 28 -6.63 -9.36 -33.24
CA PHE A 28 -7.02 -10.51 -34.05
C PHE A 28 -7.93 -10.06 -35.21
N PRO A 29 -7.39 -9.32 -36.19
CA PRO A 29 -8.20 -8.69 -37.23
C PRO A 29 -8.69 -9.73 -38.23
N VAL A 30 -10.01 -9.75 -38.44
CA VAL A 30 -10.67 -10.49 -39.52
C VAL A 30 -11.24 -9.48 -40.51
N THR A 31 -10.82 -9.58 -41.77
CA THR A 31 -11.31 -8.71 -42.84
C THR A 31 -12.38 -9.43 -43.66
N PHE A 32 -13.59 -8.88 -43.63
CA PHE A 32 -14.73 -9.31 -44.41
C PHE A 32 -14.75 -8.50 -45.71
N ASN A 33 -14.62 -9.19 -46.85
CA ASN A 33 -14.75 -8.59 -48.16
C ASN A 33 -16.16 -8.85 -48.70
N LEU A 34 -16.94 -7.78 -48.81
CA LEU A 34 -18.34 -7.81 -49.25
C LEU A 34 -18.45 -7.24 -50.66
N ILE A 35 -19.34 -7.80 -51.46
CA ILE A 35 -19.76 -7.22 -52.75
C ILE A 35 -21.19 -6.75 -52.58
N ILE A 36 -21.41 -5.43 -52.58
CA ILE A 36 -22.74 -4.82 -52.48
C ILE A 36 -22.96 -3.98 -53.74
N GLU A 37 -23.97 -4.34 -54.54
CA GLU A 37 -24.27 -3.69 -55.83
C GLU A 37 -23.06 -3.60 -56.78
N GLY A 38 -22.22 -4.64 -56.79
CA GLY A 38 -21.00 -4.70 -57.61
C GLY A 38 -19.83 -3.86 -57.07
N ARG A 39 -19.95 -3.25 -55.89
CA ARG A 39 -18.86 -2.54 -55.22
C ARG A 39 -18.24 -3.40 -54.12
N ASN A 40 -16.91 -3.47 -54.12
CA ASN A 40 -16.15 -4.12 -53.05
C ASN A 40 -16.12 -3.22 -51.81
N ILE A 41 -16.55 -3.75 -50.67
CA ILE A 41 -16.49 -3.09 -49.37
C ILE A 41 -15.75 -4.02 -48.41
N SER A 42 -14.64 -3.55 -47.85
CA SER A 42 -13.86 -4.28 -46.84
C SER A 42 -14.16 -3.76 -45.45
N ILE A 43 -14.51 -4.67 -44.53
CA ILE A 43 -14.76 -4.36 -43.13
C ILE A 43 -13.81 -5.20 -42.29
N THR A 44 -12.97 -4.58 -41.47
CA THR A 44 -12.09 -5.29 -40.53
C THR A 44 -12.67 -5.22 -39.12
N LYS A 45 -12.77 -6.37 -38.45
CA LYS A 45 -13.21 -6.47 -37.05
C LYS A 45 -12.33 -7.46 -36.28
N ASN A 46 -12.15 -7.22 -34.99
CA ASN A 46 -11.55 -8.19 -34.08
C ASN A 46 -12.42 -9.42 -33.88
N ILE A 47 -11.77 -10.55 -33.61
CA ILE A 47 -12.41 -11.69 -32.97
C ILE A 47 -12.84 -11.27 -31.56
N ILE A 48 -14.07 -11.59 -31.17
CA ILE A 48 -14.63 -11.36 -29.84
C ILE A 48 -15.24 -12.64 -29.32
N TYR A 49 -15.21 -12.82 -28.00
CA TYR A 49 -15.94 -13.89 -27.34
C TYR A 49 -17.35 -13.41 -27.00
N LYS A 50 -18.37 -14.10 -27.51
CA LYS A 50 -19.79 -13.80 -27.24
C LYS A 50 -20.43 -14.98 -26.50
N TYR A 51 -21.14 -14.69 -25.43
CA TYR A 51 -22.00 -15.66 -24.75
C TYR A 51 -23.29 -14.99 -24.24
N ASN A 52 -24.28 -15.79 -23.89
CA ASN A 52 -25.52 -15.30 -23.30
C ASN A 52 -25.50 -15.51 -21.80
N ASP A 53 -25.56 -14.42 -21.04
CA ASP A 53 -25.74 -14.41 -19.61
C ASP A 53 -27.25 -14.36 -19.27
N PRO A 54 -27.75 -15.16 -18.30
CA PRO A 54 -29.17 -15.18 -17.95
C PRO A 54 -29.73 -13.83 -17.46
N VAL A 55 -28.86 -12.94 -16.96
CA VAL A 55 -29.23 -11.63 -16.40
C VAL A 55 -28.86 -10.52 -17.38
N ALA A 56 -27.61 -10.50 -17.87
CA ALA A 56 -27.11 -9.43 -18.74
C ALA A 56 -27.48 -9.60 -20.22
N GLY A 57 -28.02 -10.75 -20.62
CA GLY A 57 -28.33 -11.04 -22.02
C GLY A 57 -27.07 -11.31 -22.84
N GLU A 58 -26.91 -10.66 -23.99
CA GLU A 58 -25.73 -10.86 -24.82
C GLU A 58 -24.50 -10.15 -24.22
N VAL A 59 -23.51 -10.93 -23.82
CA VAL A 59 -22.23 -10.43 -23.29
C VAL A 59 -21.15 -10.61 -24.34
N TYR A 60 -20.37 -9.56 -24.56
CA TYR A 60 -19.25 -9.51 -25.48
C TYR A 60 -17.97 -9.23 -24.70
N GLN A 61 -16.93 -10.01 -24.96
CA GLN A 61 -15.62 -9.88 -24.33
C GLN A 61 -14.52 -9.85 -25.39
N PRO A 62 -13.40 -9.15 -25.13
CA PRO A 62 -12.19 -9.32 -25.93
C PRO A 62 -11.79 -10.79 -26.03
N PHE A 63 -11.28 -11.18 -27.19
CA PHE A 63 -10.70 -12.50 -27.37
C PHE A 63 -9.24 -12.47 -26.92
N ASP A 64 -8.94 -13.09 -25.78
CA ASP A 64 -7.60 -13.09 -25.20
C ASP A 64 -6.90 -14.45 -25.39
N VAL A 65 -5.61 -14.41 -25.74
CA VAL A 65 -4.71 -15.58 -25.68
C VAL A 65 -3.91 -15.51 -24.39
N LEU A 66 -4.28 -16.36 -23.43
CA LEU A 66 -3.68 -16.38 -22.09
C LEU A 66 -2.67 -17.54 -21.92
N PRO A 67 -1.69 -17.40 -21.01
CA PRO A 67 -0.76 -18.48 -20.67
C PRO A 67 -1.46 -19.76 -20.22
N GLU A 68 -0.83 -20.90 -20.50
CA GLU A 68 -1.33 -22.21 -20.07
C GLU A 68 -1.35 -22.37 -18.55
N VAL A 69 -0.54 -21.59 -17.84
CA VAL A 69 -0.49 -21.50 -16.39
C VAL A 69 -0.07 -20.10 -15.97
N THR A 70 -0.63 -19.63 -14.86
CA THR A 70 -0.21 -18.38 -14.21
C THR A 70 0.01 -18.61 -12.73
N SER A 71 0.80 -17.76 -12.11
CA SER A 71 1.08 -17.82 -10.68
C SER A 71 0.97 -16.45 -10.05
N SER A 72 0.58 -16.35 -8.78
CA SER A 72 0.51 -15.08 -8.05
C SER A 72 0.91 -15.24 -6.59
N ILE A 73 1.56 -14.21 -6.06
CA ILE A 73 1.77 -14.03 -4.61
C ILE A 73 0.70 -13.04 -4.16
N PRO A 74 -0.29 -13.46 -3.34
CA PRO A 74 -1.41 -12.60 -2.96
C PRO A 74 -0.96 -11.32 -2.24
N GLU A 75 -0.07 -11.46 -1.27
CA GLU A 75 0.52 -10.33 -0.54
C GLU A 75 1.64 -9.69 -1.37
N LYS A 76 1.42 -8.45 -1.83
CA LYS A 76 2.36 -7.74 -2.71
C LYS A 76 3.55 -7.12 -2.00
N VAL A 77 3.43 -6.90 -0.69
CA VAL A 77 4.50 -6.39 0.17
C VAL A 77 4.53 -7.20 1.46
N LEU A 78 5.69 -7.78 1.75
CA LEU A 78 5.94 -8.69 2.85
C LEU A 78 7.06 -8.13 3.73
N ILE A 79 6.73 -7.75 4.95
CA ILE A 79 7.68 -7.16 5.90
C ILE A 79 8.18 -8.20 6.89
N PHE A 80 9.48 -8.23 7.15
CA PHE A 80 10.14 -9.06 8.16
C PHE A 80 10.80 -8.16 9.20
N SER A 81 10.19 -8.07 10.39
CA SER A 81 10.72 -7.29 11.51
C SER A 81 11.78 -8.04 12.33
N SER A 82 11.79 -9.37 12.26
CA SER A 82 12.78 -10.27 12.88
C SER A 82 13.48 -11.13 11.81
N ASP A 83 14.37 -12.02 12.27
CA ASP A 83 15.00 -13.07 11.46
C ASP A 83 14.14 -14.34 11.33
N ASP A 84 12.90 -14.30 11.82
CA ASP A 84 11.96 -15.42 11.73
C ASP A 84 11.48 -15.63 10.28
N SER A 85 11.39 -16.90 9.90
CA SER A 85 10.81 -17.29 8.62
C SER A 85 9.30 -17.03 8.57
N LYS A 86 8.78 -16.73 7.38
CA LYS A 86 7.33 -16.61 7.12
C LYS A 86 6.88 -17.60 6.06
N GLN A 87 5.66 -18.09 6.23
CA GLN A 87 4.98 -18.90 5.21
C GLN A 87 4.31 -17.98 4.20
N ILE A 88 4.74 -18.08 2.94
CA ILE A 88 4.26 -17.27 1.83
C ILE A 88 3.42 -18.16 0.90
N PRO A 89 2.11 -17.92 0.79
CA PRO A 89 1.27 -18.64 -0.15
C PRO A 89 1.52 -18.15 -1.58
N VAL A 90 1.63 -19.08 -2.50
CA VAL A 90 1.73 -18.84 -3.94
C VAL A 90 0.60 -19.59 -4.61
N LYS A 91 -0.27 -18.87 -5.31
CA LYS A 91 -1.38 -19.46 -6.06
C LYS A 91 -0.90 -19.80 -7.45
N VAL A 92 -1.21 -21.01 -7.93
CA VAL A 92 -0.99 -21.44 -9.30
C VAL A 92 -2.35 -21.73 -9.92
N ARG A 93 -2.63 -21.14 -11.08
CA ARG A 93 -3.90 -21.26 -11.79
C ARG A 93 -3.70 -21.85 -13.17
N ALA A 94 -4.50 -22.86 -13.51
CA ALA A 94 -4.46 -23.52 -14.81
C ALA A 94 -5.19 -22.69 -15.88
N GLY A 95 -4.53 -22.44 -17.01
CA GLY A 95 -5.08 -21.82 -18.22
C GLY A 95 -5.68 -22.83 -19.22
N LYS A 96 -5.38 -24.13 -19.05
CA LYS A 96 -5.92 -25.26 -19.83
C LYS A 96 -6.19 -26.48 -18.93
N ASP A 97 -6.80 -27.52 -19.46
CA ASP A 97 -6.97 -28.79 -18.76
C ASP A 97 -5.64 -29.54 -18.64
N ASN A 98 -5.50 -30.34 -17.58
CA ASN A 98 -4.36 -31.24 -17.32
C ASN A 98 -2.98 -30.56 -17.37
N VAL A 99 -2.78 -29.54 -16.54
CA VAL A 99 -1.50 -28.83 -16.39
C VAL A 99 -0.76 -29.36 -15.17
N SER A 100 0.45 -29.85 -15.38
CA SER A 100 1.36 -30.23 -14.31
C SER A 100 2.74 -29.63 -14.54
N GLY A 101 3.45 -29.37 -13.45
CA GLY A 101 4.74 -28.70 -13.53
C GLY A 101 5.39 -28.49 -12.18
N THR A 102 6.46 -27.71 -12.17
CA THR A 102 7.13 -27.27 -10.96
C THR A 102 7.02 -25.76 -10.81
N ILE A 103 6.95 -25.30 -9.56
CA ILE A 103 7.04 -23.89 -9.22
C ILE A 103 8.26 -23.65 -8.33
N THR A 104 8.96 -22.56 -8.60
CA THR A 104 10.09 -22.04 -7.84
C THR A 104 9.87 -20.57 -7.53
N LEU A 105 10.60 -20.07 -6.53
CA LEU A 105 10.66 -18.65 -6.20
C LEU A 105 12.10 -18.17 -6.39
N HIS A 106 12.30 -17.14 -7.20
CA HIS A 106 13.54 -16.37 -7.21
C HIS A 106 13.50 -15.32 -6.11
N TYR A 107 14.65 -15.08 -5.48
CA TYR A 107 14.80 -14.20 -4.33
C TYR A 107 16.13 -13.44 -4.37
N PRO A 108 16.22 -12.28 -3.68
CA PRO A 108 17.45 -11.51 -3.58
C PRO A 108 18.52 -12.21 -2.72
N GLU A 109 19.78 -11.77 -2.87
CA GLU A 109 20.92 -12.32 -2.14
C GLU A 109 20.71 -12.26 -0.61
N GLY A 110 21.13 -13.33 0.08
CA GLY A 110 21.06 -13.45 1.55
C GLY A 110 19.72 -13.97 2.09
N TRP A 111 18.68 -14.03 1.26
CA TRP A 111 17.42 -14.68 1.59
C TRP A 111 17.50 -16.18 1.32
N THR A 112 16.70 -16.99 2.00
CA THR A 112 16.58 -18.42 1.72
C THR A 112 15.12 -18.85 1.64
N ILE A 113 14.86 -19.88 0.85
CA ILE A 113 13.52 -20.42 0.63
C ILE A 113 13.54 -21.94 0.86
N SER A 114 12.49 -22.47 1.46
CA SER A 114 12.28 -23.90 1.60
C SER A 114 10.81 -24.27 1.36
N PRO A 115 10.51 -25.30 0.55
CA PRO A 115 11.46 -26.04 -0.30
C PRO A 115 11.93 -25.21 -1.51
N ASP A 116 13.03 -25.60 -2.15
CA ASP A 116 13.57 -24.89 -3.34
C ASP A 116 12.60 -24.91 -4.54
N HIS A 117 11.79 -25.96 -4.65
CA HIS A 117 10.75 -26.14 -5.65
C HIS A 117 9.60 -26.98 -5.11
N GLN A 118 8.41 -26.85 -5.73
CA GLN A 118 7.28 -27.75 -5.49
C GLN A 118 6.62 -28.19 -6.79
N ILE A 119 6.08 -29.41 -6.78
CA ILE A 119 5.33 -29.98 -7.91
C ILE A 119 3.84 -29.64 -7.74
N PHE A 120 3.18 -29.32 -8.83
CA PHE A 120 1.73 -29.16 -8.87
C PHE A 120 1.12 -29.91 -10.05
N GLU A 121 -0.15 -30.27 -9.87
CA GLU A 121 -0.99 -30.88 -10.88
C GLU A 121 -2.38 -30.24 -10.74
N LEU A 122 -2.94 -29.80 -11.86
CA LEU A 122 -4.24 -29.15 -12.00
C LEU A 122 -4.96 -29.85 -13.14
N SER A 123 -6.12 -30.42 -12.85
CA SER A 123 -6.84 -31.27 -13.81
C SER A 123 -7.71 -30.45 -14.77
N LYS A 124 -8.29 -29.34 -14.29
CA LYS A 124 -9.24 -28.55 -15.08
C LYS A 124 -8.74 -27.12 -15.33
N LYS A 125 -9.08 -26.58 -16.50
CA LYS A 125 -8.93 -25.16 -16.79
C LYS A 125 -9.63 -24.32 -15.72
N GLY A 126 -8.93 -23.33 -15.20
CA GLY A 126 -9.39 -22.43 -14.15
C GLY A 126 -9.21 -22.96 -12.73
N GLU A 127 -8.76 -24.21 -12.55
CA GLU A 127 -8.42 -24.75 -11.24
C GLU A 127 -7.24 -23.98 -10.62
N GLU A 128 -7.31 -23.75 -9.31
CA GLU A 128 -6.27 -23.08 -8.54
C GLU A 128 -5.74 -23.99 -7.42
N LYS A 129 -4.43 -23.98 -7.21
CA LYS A 129 -3.76 -24.61 -6.07
C LYS A 129 -2.90 -23.60 -5.34
N THR A 130 -3.03 -23.56 -4.03
CA THR A 130 -2.15 -22.75 -3.17
C THR A 130 -0.99 -23.61 -2.69
N ILE A 131 0.22 -23.11 -2.91
CA ILE A 131 1.49 -23.77 -2.59
C ILE A 131 2.23 -22.85 -1.63
N VAL A 132 2.71 -23.38 -0.50
CA VAL A 132 3.31 -22.56 0.55
C VAL A 132 4.81 -22.72 0.56
N PHE A 133 5.54 -21.60 0.50
CA PHE A 133 6.99 -21.56 0.67
C PHE A 133 7.34 -20.93 2.02
N THR A 134 8.34 -21.48 2.70
CA THR A 134 8.94 -20.85 3.88
C THR A 134 10.07 -19.95 3.42
N VAL A 135 9.94 -18.65 3.64
CA VAL A 135 10.94 -17.63 3.27
C VAL A 135 11.61 -17.12 4.54
N THR A 136 12.94 -17.18 4.57
CA THR A 136 13.76 -16.72 5.70
C THR A 136 14.56 -15.49 5.30
N PRO A 137 14.47 -14.39 6.06
CA PRO A 137 15.20 -13.17 5.77
C PRO A 137 16.68 -13.27 6.20
N PRO A 138 17.55 -12.42 5.65
CA PRO A 138 18.89 -12.23 6.18
C PRO A 138 18.84 -11.57 7.57
N LYS A 139 19.95 -11.62 8.30
CA LYS A 139 20.07 -10.96 9.61
C LYS A 139 19.99 -9.44 9.52
N ASN A 140 20.61 -8.87 8.49
CA ASN A 140 20.70 -7.43 8.26
C ASN A 140 19.56 -6.91 7.38
N GLN A 141 19.36 -5.59 7.39
CA GLN A 141 18.40 -4.93 6.51
C GLN A 141 18.67 -5.28 5.04
N SER A 142 17.61 -5.68 4.34
CA SER A 142 17.67 -6.12 2.94
C SER A 142 16.29 -5.95 2.32
N GLU A 143 16.23 -5.60 1.05
CA GLU A 143 15.00 -5.52 0.28
C GLU A 143 15.18 -6.12 -1.10
N GLY A 144 14.08 -6.53 -1.71
CA GLY A 144 14.05 -7.02 -3.08
C GLY A 144 12.69 -7.60 -3.42
N TYR A 145 12.68 -8.52 -4.38
CA TYR A 145 11.45 -9.12 -4.89
C TYR A 145 11.53 -10.64 -4.85
N LEU A 146 10.47 -11.26 -4.33
CA LEU A 146 10.14 -12.64 -4.65
C LEU A 146 9.49 -12.67 -6.02
N LYS A 147 9.97 -13.54 -6.91
CA LYS A 147 9.39 -13.71 -8.26
C LYS A 147 9.05 -15.16 -8.48
N THR A 148 7.85 -15.44 -8.94
CA THR A 148 7.46 -16.82 -9.25
C THR A 148 7.99 -17.23 -10.61
N LEU A 149 8.43 -18.48 -10.70
CA LEU A 149 8.82 -19.12 -11.95
C LEU A 149 8.21 -20.51 -11.98
N VAL A 150 7.23 -20.67 -12.87
CA VAL A 150 6.53 -21.93 -13.12
C VAL A 150 7.12 -22.59 -14.36
N ASN A 151 7.50 -23.85 -14.26
CA ASN A 151 7.98 -24.65 -15.37
C ASN A 151 6.96 -25.74 -15.74
N VAL A 152 6.53 -25.77 -17.00
CA VAL A 152 5.67 -26.81 -17.58
C VAL A 152 6.32 -27.30 -18.86
N GLY A 153 6.83 -28.54 -18.84
CA GLY A 153 7.62 -29.10 -19.93
C GLY A 153 8.92 -28.32 -20.13
N ASP A 154 9.09 -27.72 -21.31
CA ASP A 154 10.25 -26.90 -21.69
C ASP A 154 9.95 -25.38 -21.61
N GLN A 155 8.79 -25.00 -21.08
CA GLN A 155 8.31 -23.60 -21.08
C GLN A 155 8.24 -23.03 -19.66
N PHE A 156 8.68 -21.78 -19.54
CA PHE A 156 8.68 -21.02 -18.29
C PHE A 156 7.62 -19.92 -18.29
N TYR A 157 6.89 -19.83 -17.18
CA TYR A 157 5.82 -18.87 -16.97
C TYR A 157 6.12 -18.05 -15.72
N LYS A 158 6.05 -16.73 -15.85
CA LYS A 158 6.36 -15.75 -14.80
C LYS A 158 5.24 -14.76 -14.54
N LYS A 159 4.09 -14.95 -15.21
CA LYS A 159 3.00 -13.98 -15.23
C LYS A 159 1.91 -14.35 -14.25
N GLU A 160 1.35 -13.33 -13.60
CA GLU A 160 0.08 -13.41 -12.91
C GLU A 160 -1.04 -12.89 -13.81
N LEU A 161 -2.22 -13.50 -13.68
CA LEU A 161 -3.43 -13.05 -14.36
C LEU A 161 -4.27 -12.21 -13.40
N ILE A 162 -4.44 -10.93 -13.72
CA ILE A 162 -5.37 -10.02 -13.06
C ILE A 162 -6.61 -9.91 -13.93
N GLN A 163 -7.77 -10.19 -13.35
CA GLN A 163 -9.05 -10.08 -14.03
C GLN A 163 -9.77 -8.83 -13.53
N ILE A 164 -10.01 -7.88 -14.43
CA ILE A 164 -10.79 -6.67 -14.17
C ILE A 164 -12.21 -6.96 -14.63
N ASN A 165 -13.12 -7.12 -13.66
CA ASN A 165 -14.49 -7.51 -13.92
C ASN A 165 -15.43 -6.67 -13.05
N TYR A 166 -15.86 -5.53 -13.58
CA TYR A 166 -16.84 -4.65 -12.95
C TYR A 166 -18.05 -4.52 -13.86
N ASP A 167 -19.26 -4.41 -13.30
CA ASP A 167 -20.50 -4.34 -14.09
C ASP A 167 -20.53 -3.17 -15.09
N HIS A 168 -19.72 -2.13 -14.85
CA HIS A 168 -19.64 -0.91 -15.67
C HIS A 168 -18.41 -0.87 -16.59
N LEU A 169 -17.58 -1.92 -16.63
CA LEU A 169 -16.42 -2.04 -17.52
C LEU A 169 -16.45 -3.37 -18.27
N PRO A 170 -16.00 -3.42 -19.54
CA PRO A 170 -15.75 -4.70 -20.20
C PRO A 170 -14.78 -5.55 -19.38
N PHE A 171 -15.03 -6.86 -19.34
CA PHE A 171 -14.10 -7.81 -18.75
C PHE A 171 -12.75 -7.70 -19.44
N GLN A 172 -11.69 -7.55 -18.65
CA GLN A 172 -10.33 -7.41 -19.14
C GLN A 172 -9.39 -8.36 -18.40
N SER A 173 -8.47 -8.96 -19.15
CA SER A 173 -7.37 -9.76 -18.63
C SER A 173 -6.08 -8.96 -18.69
N VAL A 174 -5.38 -8.82 -17.57
CA VAL A 174 -4.08 -8.14 -17.51
C VAL A 174 -3.03 -9.10 -16.99
N LEU A 175 -1.91 -9.24 -17.72
CA LEU A 175 -0.80 -10.09 -17.35
C LEU A 175 0.36 -9.26 -16.81
N LEU A 176 0.62 -9.34 -15.51
CA LEU A 176 1.76 -8.69 -14.87
C LEU A 176 2.82 -9.71 -14.48
N ASP A 177 4.05 -9.26 -14.26
CA ASP A 177 5.06 -10.14 -13.65
C ASP A 177 4.60 -10.52 -12.24
N SER A 178 4.67 -11.80 -11.94
CA SER A 178 4.25 -12.36 -10.66
C SER A 178 5.34 -12.16 -9.62
N GLU A 179 5.31 -11.01 -8.96
CA GLU A 179 6.29 -10.62 -7.96
C GLU A 179 5.64 -10.01 -6.70
N ALA A 180 6.37 -10.11 -5.57
CA ALA A 180 6.05 -9.45 -4.31
C ALA A 180 7.32 -8.83 -3.72
N LYS A 181 7.22 -7.60 -3.21
CA LYS A 181 8.32 -6.94 -2.52
C LYS A 181 8.52 -7.60 -1.15
N ILE A 182 9.75 -7.97 -0.82
CA ILE A 182 10.14 -8.44 0.50
C ILE A 182 11.08 -7.42 1.15
N VAL A 183 10.85 -7.13 2.42
CA VAL A 183 11.63 -6.12 3.15
C VAL A 183 11.97 -6.65 4.54
N ARG A 184 13.26 -6.88 4.78
CA ARG A 184 13.80 -7.14 6.11
C ARG A 184 14.17 -5.80 6.72
N ILE A 185 13.42 -5.38 7.74
CA ILE A 185 13.61 -4.08 8.41
C ILE A 185 14.26 -4.30 9.77
N ASN A 186 15.41 -3.67 10.00
CA ASN A 186 15.99 -3.57 11.33
C ASN A 186 15.21 -2.53 12.14
N ILE A 187 14.16 -3.01 12.81
CA ILE A 187 13.23 -2.17 13.57
C ILE A 187 13.16 -2.63 15.02
N GLN A 188 13.20 -1.65 15.91
CA GLN A 188 12.84 -1.82 17.30
C GLN A 188 11.48 -1.16 17.55
N LYS A 189 10.72 -1.72 18.48
CA LYS A 189 9.44 -1.17 18.91
C LYS A 189 9.31 -1.27 20.42
N LYS A 190 8.59 -0.32 21.01
CA LYS A 190 8.03 -0.42 22.36
C LYS A 190 6.51 -0.27 22.27
N GLY A 191 5.84 -0.74 23.32
CA GLY A 191 4.40 -0.94 23.28
C GLY A 191 3.99 -2.12 22.39
N GLU A 192 2.80 -2.63 22.64
CA GLU A 192 2.25 -3.80 21.95
C GLU A 192 0.83 -3.54 21.48
N GLN A 193 -0.01 -2.94 22.32
CA GLN A 193 -1.44 -2.80 22.09
C GLN A 193 -1.77 -1.46 21.45
N ILE A 194 -2.19 -1.45 20.19
CA ILE A 194 -2.52 -0.23 19.45
C ILE A 194 -4.02 -0.17 19.16
N GLY A 195 -4.68 0.86 19.67
CA GLY A 195 -6.06 1.18 19.29
C GLY A 195 -6.08 1.98 17.99
N TYR A 196 -6.92 1.59 17.03
CA TYR A 196 -6.93 2.23 15.70
C TYR A 196 -8.32 2.69 15.31
N ILE A 197 -8.50 4.00 15.13
CA ILE A 197 -9.76 4.60 14.66
C ILE A 197 -9.65 4.77 13.15
N LYS A 198 -10.39 3.95 12.40
CA LYS A 198 -10.31 3.95 10.93
C LYS A 198 -10.89 5.23 10.33
N GLY A 199 -10.12 5.83 9.42
CA GLY A 199 -10.57 6.93 8.57
C GLY A 199 -10.90 6.45 7.15
N ALA A 200 -10.50 7.21 6.14
CA ALA A 200 -10.84 6.93 4.74
C ALA A 200 -9.73 6.16 3.99
N GLY A 201 -9.93 4.88 3.69
CA GLY A 201 -9.06 4.11 2.79
C GLY A 201 -7.66 3.84 3.37
N ASP A 202 -7.61 3.26 4.57
CA ASP A 202 -6.37 3.11 5.35
C ASP A 202 -5.94 1.64 5.47
N ALA A 203 -4.69 1.35 5.09
CA ALA A 203 -4.04 0.02 5.17
C ALA A 203 -2.89 -0.02 6.19
N ILE A 204 -2.79 1.00 7.05
CA ILE A 204 -1.80 1.07 8.13
C ILE A 204 -2.02 -0.03 9.18
N PRO A 205 -3.25 -0.38 9.62
CA PRO A 205 -3.45 -1.44 10.61
C PRO A 205 -2.79 -2.76 10.20
N GLU A 206 -2.93 -3.15 8.95
CA GLU A 206 -2.34 -4.35 8.37
C GLU A 206 -0.81 -4.25 8.37
N SER A 207 -0.28 -3.08 8.01
CA SER A 207 1.16 -2.78 8.03
C SER A 207 1.77 -2.90 9.43
N LEU A 208 1.10 -2.36 10.45
CA LEU A 208 1.55 -2.41 11.85
C LEU A 208 1.52 -3.84 12.41
N LYS A 209 0.53 -4.65 12.04
CA LYS A 209 0.49 -6.08 12.39
C LYS A 209 1.69 -6.83 11.82
N GLN A 210 2.14 -6.51 10.61
CA GLN A 210 3.30 -7.18 10.01
C GLN A 210 4.61 -6.96 10.77
N ILE A 211 4.73 -5.86 11.52
CA ILE A 211 5.88 -5.57 12.40
C ILE A 211 5.63 -5.97 13.88
N GLY A 212 4.55 -6.69 14.15
CA GLY A 212 4.30 -7.33 15.45
C GLY A 212 3.55 -6.47 16.48
N TYR A 213 2.83 -5.43 16.07
CA TYR A 213 1.86 -4.76 16.95
C TYR A 213 0.53 -5.51 16.97
N GLU A 214 -0.13 -5.53 18.12
CA GLU A 214 -1.52 -5.98 18.25
C GLU A 214 -2.45 -4.79 17.99
N VAL A 215 -2.99 -4.73 16.77
CA VAL A 215 -3.85 -3.61 16.36
C VAL A 215 -5.32 -3.96 16.49
N THR A 216 -6.00 -3.27 17.41
CA THR A 216 -7.45 -3.36 17.61
C THR A 216 -8.15 -2.21 16.91
N SER A 217 -9.05 -2.53 15.98
CA SER A 217 -9.92 -1.51 15.37
C SER A 217 -10.92 -1.01 16.39
N LEU A 218 -10.97 0.30 16.62
CA LEU A 218 -11.89 0.96 17.54
C LEU A 218 -13.06 1.55 16.78
N LEU A 219 -14.27 1.10 17.12
CA LEU A 219 -15.48 1.75 16.67
C LEU A 219 -15.69 3.04 17.48
N PRO A 220 -15.98 4.18 16.84
CA PRO A 220 -16.17 5.44 17.55
C PRO A 220 -17.22 5.36 18.68
N SER A 221 -18.29 4.60 18.48
CA SER A 221 -19.35 4.35 19.47
C SER A 221 -18.82 3.71 20.76
N GLU A 222 -17.76 2.93 20.68
CA GLU A 222 -17.20 2.20 21.82
C GLU A 222 -16.23 3.06 22.63
N ILE A 223 -15.59 4.07 22.02
CA ILE A 223 -14.53 4.87 22.66
C ILE A 223 -15.04 5.57 23.93
N ASN A 224 -14.43 5.23 25.06
CA ASN A 224 -14.54 5.85 26.38
C ASN A 224 -13.21 5.66 27.14
N VAL A 225 -12.96 6.46 28.19
CA VAL A 225 -11.66 6.44 28.89
C VAL A 225 -11.23 5.03 29.31
N ASN A 226 -12.11 4.30 30.01
CA ASN A 226 -11.81 2.97 30.53
C ASN A 226 -11.44 1.95 29.44
N ASN A 227 -12.04 2.05 28.24
CA ASN A 227 -11.79 1.06 27.19
C ASN A 227 -10.57 1.37 26.33
N ILE A 228 -10.10 2.61 26.31
CA ILE A 228 -8.90 3.01 25.57
C ILE A 228 -7.63 3.04 26.43
N GLU A 229 -7.76 3.13 27.76
CA GLU A 229 -6.63 3.09 28.71
C GLU A 229 -5.72 1.86 28.57
N LYS A 230 -6.27 0.73 28.10
CA LYS A 230 -5.51 -0.51 27.90
C LYS A 230 -4.53 -0.47 26.72
N PHE A 231 -4.65 0.53 25.84
CA PHE A 231 -3.77 0.63 24.67
C PHE A 231 -2.54 1.47 25.01
N ASP A 232 -1.40 1.07 24.44
CA ASP A 232 -0.16 1.81 24.55
C ASP A 232 -0.21 3.13 23.79
N ALA A 233 -0.88 3.12 22.64
CA ALA A 233 -1.17 4.30 21.84
C ALA A 233 -2.47 4.13 21.05
N ILE A 234 -3.10 5.27 20.74
CA ILE A 234 -4.27 5.35 19.86
C ILE A 234 -3.88 6.08 18.57
N VAL A 235 -4.13 5.43 17.42
CA VAL A 235 -3.93 6.02 16.11
C VAL A 235 -5.28 6.46 15.55
N VAL A 236 -5.37 7.72 15.15
CA VAL A 236 -6.49 8.27 14.39
C VAL A 236 -6.11 8.26 12.91
N GLY A 237 -6.84 7.45 12.14
CA GLY A 237 -6.61 7.22 10.72
C GLY A 237 -6.77 8.46 9.85
N ILE A 238 -6.28 8.38 8.61
CA ILE A 238 -6.34 9.51 7.67
C ILE A 238 -7.77 10.01 7.47
N ARG A 239 -7.97 11.32 7.56
CA ARG A 239 -9.27 11.97 7.35
C ARG A 239 -10.39 11.49 8.29
N ALA A 240 -10.09 10.86 9.42
CA ALA A 240 -11.11 10.42 10.37
C ALA A 240 -12.01 11.58 10.85
N TYR A 241 -11.46 12.77 11.11
CA TYR A 241 -12.26 13.96 11.44
C TYR A 241 -13.04 14.53 10.24
N ASN A 242 -12.82 14.04 9.02
CA ASN A 242 -13.61 14.41 7.85
C ASN A 242 -14.73 13.40 7.54
N THR A 243 -14.54 12.13 7.91
CA THR A 243 -15.43 11.04 7.46
C THR A 243 -16.19 10.34 8.56
N VAL A 244 -15.82 10.55 9.83
CA VAL A 244 -16.42 9.89 10.98
C VAL A 244 -17.16 10.93 11.85
N PRO A 245 -18.49 11.07 11.70
CA PRO A 245 -19.28 12.09 12.40
C PRO A 245 -19.12 12.11 13.93
N GLU A 246 -18.90 10.95 14.53
CA GLU A 246 -18.79 10.76 15.98
C GLU A 246 -17.52 11.38 16.56
N MET A 247 -16.47 11.58 15.76
CA MET A 247 -15.18 12.09 16.24
C MET A 247 -15.29 13.44 16.94
N LYS A 248 -16.28 14.27 16.59
CA LYS A 248 -16.54 15.55 17.27
C LYS A 248 -16.86 15.40 18.76
N PHE A 249 -17.34 14.23 19.18
CA PHE A 249 -17.65 13.91 20.57
C PHE A 249 -16.55 13.10 21.27
N LYS A 250 -15.55 12.63 20.51
CA LYS A 250 -14.50 11.74 21.03
C LYS A 250 -13.20 12.47 21.30
N GLN A 251 -13.03 13.70 20.79
CA GLN A 251 -11.84 14.48 21.06
C GLN A 251 -11.57 14.67 22.55
N GLU A 252 -12.59 15.04 23.33
CA GLU A 252 -12.43 15.26 24.77
C GLU A 252 -11.91 14.00 25.47
N ILE A 253 -12.44 12.83 25.11
CA ILE A 253 -12.03 11.53 25.64
C ILE A 253 -10.59 11.20 25.25
N LEU A 254 -10.21 11.47 23.99
CA LEU A 254 -8.83 11.29 23.53
C LEU A 254 -7.87 12.22 24.28
N ASN A 255 -8.26 13.48 24.50
CA ASN A 255 -7.47 14.43 25.28
C ASN A 255 -7.31 13.97 26.73
N GLU A 256 -8.35 13.44 27.37
CA GLU A 256 -8.28 12.88 28.73
C GLU A 256 -7.35 11.67 28.79
N TYR A 257 -7.41 10.77 27.80
CA TYR A 257 -6.48 9.65 27.69
C TYR A 257 -5.02 10.12 27.56
N VAL A 258 -4.74 11.15 26.75
CA VAL A 258 -3.40 11.74 26.67
C VAL A 258 -3.00 12.35 28.02
N PHE A 259 -3.88 13.13 28.64
CA PHE A 259 -3.62 13.78 29.93
C PHE A 259 -3.20 12.76 31.01
N ASN A 260 -3.79 11.57 30.99
CA ASN A 260 -3.52 10.48 31.93
C ASN A 260 -2.26 9.66 31.60
N GLY A 261 -1.54 9.94 30.52
CA GLY A 261 -0.29 9.24 30.15
C GLY A 261 -0.36 8.44 28.85
N GLY A 262 -1.48 8.48 28.15
CA GLY A 262 -1.64 7.85 26.85
C GLY A 262 -0.95 8.61 25.71
N THR A 263 -0.75 7.93 24.59
CA THR A 263 -0.22 8.55 23.36
C THR A 263 -1.29 8.54 22.27
N VAL A 264 -1.63 9.71 21.71
CA VAL A 264 -2.54 9.81 20.56
C VAL A 264 -1.77 10.31 19.36
N LEU A 265 -1.78 9.52 18.27
CA LEU A 265 -1.19 9.88 16.98
C LEU A 265 -2.32 10.14 15.97
N VAL A 266 -2.45 11.39 15.56
CA VAL A 266 -3.42 11.83 14.56
C VAL A 266 -2.74 12.00 13.21
N GLN A 267 -3.19 11.22 12.23
CA GLN A 267 -2.75 11.40 10.85
C GLN A 267 -3.49 12.56 10.17
N TYR A 268 -3.05 12.91 8.96
CA TYR A 268 -3.55 14.10 8.28
C TYR A 268 -5.08 14.11 8.15
N ASN A 269 -5.64 15.31 8.19
CA ASN A 269 -7.03 15.59 7.90
C ASN A 269 -7.10 16.78 6.94
N THR A 270 -8.18 16.90 6.18
CA THR A 270 -8.39 18.06 5.32
C THR A 270 -9.10 19.16 6.09
N ARG A 271 -8.72 20.44 5.90
CA ARG A 271 -9.40 21.57 6.57
C ARG A 271 -10.89 21.72 6.24
N HIS A 272 -11.35 21.11 5.16
CA HIS A 272 -12.74 21.20 4.70
C HIS A 272 -13.57 20.05 5.26
N ARG A 273 -14.82 20.33 5.65
CA ARG A 273 -15.76 19.33 6.20
C ARG A 273 -15.17 18.59 7.41
N LEU A 274 -14.46 19.30 8.28
CA LEU A 274 -14.14 18.76 9.59
C LEU A 274 -15.43 18.66 10.41
N VAL A 275 -15.57 17.58 11.17
CA VAL A 275 -16.71 17.39 12.08
C VAL A 275 -16.58 18.22 13.35
N THR A 276 -15.36 18.68 13.65
CA THR A 276 -14.99 19.62 14.71
C THR A 276 -13.70 20.35 14.34
N GLU A 277 -13.54 21.61 14.77
CA GLU A 277 -12.27 22.35 14.67
C GLU A 277 -11.30 22.01 15.83
N GLU A 278 -11.84 21.47 16.92
CA GLU A 278 -11.08 21.01 18.07
C GLU A 278 -10.62 19.57 17.83
N ILE A 279 -9.46 19.42 17.17
CA ILE A 279 -8.89 18.10 16.84
C ILE A 279 -7.71 17.72 17.74
N ALA A 280 -7.30 18.60 18.65
CA ALA A 280 -6.13 18.45 19.52
C ALA A 280 -6.38 19.11 20.90
N PRO A 281 -5.58 18.81 21.94
CA PRO A 281 -5.69 19.47 23.25
C PRO A 281 -5.24 20.94 23.22
N TYR A 282 -4.45 21.33 22.22
CA TYR A 282 -3.99 22.70 22.00
C TYR A 282 -4.39 23.20 20.61
N SER A 283 -4.30 24.53 20.40
CA SER A 283 -4.71 25.14 19.14
C SER A 283 -3.82 24.66 17.98
N ILE A 284 -4.47 24.17 16.93
CA ILE A 284 -3.84 23.71 15.69
C ILE A 284 -4.77 24.02 14.52
N LYS A 285 -4.23 24.56 13.43
CA LYS A 285 -5.03 24.97 12.27
C LYS A 285 -4.53 24.32 11.00
N LEU A 286 -5.37 23.47 10.43
CA LEU A 286 -5.08 22.75 9.20
C LEU A 286 -5.07 23.69 7.99
N SER A 287 -4.13 23.44 7.07
CA SER A 287 -3.98 24.25 5.86
C SER A 287 -4.16 23.38 4.59
N ARG A 288 -3.68 23.89 3.46
CA ARG A 288 -3.55 23.12 2.21
C ARG A 288 -2.10 22.80 1.86
N GLU A 289 -1.16 23.21 2.71
CA GLU A 289 0.26 22.92 2.56
C GLU A 289 0.50 21.42 2.40
N ARG A 290 1.42 21.10 1.52
CA ARG A 290 1.78 19.75 1.12
C ARG A 290 3.17 19.80 0.51
N VAL A 291 3.84 18.67 0.52
CA VAL A 291 5.10 18.45 -0.19
C VAL A 291 4.88 17.24 -1.06
N THR A 292 4.72 17.50 -2.37
CA THR A 292 4.27 16.53 -3.36
C THR A 292 5.40 15.79 -4.04
N ASP A 293 6.62 16.35 -4.02
CA ASP A 293 7.82 15.71 -4.52
C ASP A 293 8.38 14.77 -3.44
N GLU A 294 8.31 13.45 -3.67
CA GLU A 294 8.86 12.41 -2.81
C GLU A 294 10.38 12.49 -2.62
N PHE A 295 11.11 13.22 -3.48
CA PHE A 295 12.55 13.45 -3.35
C PHE A 295 12.88 14.72 -2.55
N SER A 296 11.87 15.49 -2.12
CA SER A 296 12.08 16.67 -1.29
C SER A 296 12.89 16.32 -0.05
N LYS A 297 13.92 17.13 0.22
CA LYS A 297 14.80 16.96 1.36
C LYS A 297 14.00 17.17 2.66
N VAL A 298 14.19 16.25 3.61
CA VAL A 298 13.65 16.40 4.96
C VAL A 298 14.72 17.00 5.87
N THR A 299 14.40 18.13 6.49
CA THR A 299 15.20 18.81 7.51
C THR A 299 14.79 18.29 8.89
N ILE A 300 15.73 17.74 9.65
CA ILE A 300 15.52 17.42 11.06
C ILE A 300 15.64 18.71 11.87
N LEU A 301 14.52 19.18 12.46
CA LEU A 301 14.46 20.42 13.22
C LEU A 301 14.87 20.21 14.68
N GLU A 302 14.46 19.09 15.27
CA GLU A 302 14.68 18.77 16.68
C GLU A 302 15.48 17.46 16.84
N PRO A 303 16.79 17.45 16.52
CA PRO A 303 17.59 16.22 16.40
C PRO A 303 17.76 15.44 17.71
N LYS A 304 17.48 16.05 18.86
CA LYS A 304 17.55 15.39 20.17
C LYS A 304 16.19 14.88 20.66
N HIS A 305 15.12 15.14 19.93
CA HIS A 305 13.79 14.73 20.34
C HIS A 305 13.68 13.20 20.38
N GLU A 306 12.95 12.69 21.37
CA GLU A 306 12.84 11.24 21.63
C GLU A 306 12.35 10.47 20.40
N VAL A 307 11.32 10.98 19.73
CA VAL A 307 10.74 10.35 18.52
C VAL A 307 11.72 10.15 17.35
N LEU A 308 12.87 10.81 17.35
CA LEU A 308 13.92 10.60 16.35
C LEU A 308 15.05 9.69 16.83
N ASN A 309 15.10 9.35 18.13
CA ASN A 309 16.24 8.67 18.73
C ASN A 309 15.87 7.41 19.51
N ASN A 310 14.59 7.15 19.79
CA ASN A 310 14.13 6.00 20.56
C ASN A 310 12.83 5.40 19.99
N PRO A 311 12.73 4.07 19.84
CA PRO A 311 13.82 3.09 20.00
C PRO A 311 14.75 3.02 18.79
N ASN A 312 14.36 3.61 17.65
CA ASN A 312 15.20 3.66 16.46
C ASN A 312 15.89 5.03 16.34
N ASN A 313 17.16 5.05 15.96
CA ASN A 313 17.82 6.29 15.53
C ASN A 313 17.43 6.61 14.08
N ILE A 314 16.73 7.72 13.90
CA ILE A 314 16.21 8.22 12.63
C ILE A 314 17.19 9.24 12.04
N SER A 315 17.55 9.04 10.79
CA SER A 315 18.49 9.87 10.06
C SER A 315 17.91 10.28 8.69
N ALA A 316 18.65 11.06 7.92
CA ALA A 316 18.23 11.47 6.58
C ALA A 316 17.90 10.27 5.67
N SER A 317 18.59 9.14 5.81
CA SER A 317 18.36 7.95 4.99
C SER A 317 17.04 7.24 5.29
N ASP A 318 16.41 7.51 6.44
CA ASP A 318 15.07 7.00 6.74
C ASP A 318 13.98 7.68 5.87
N PHE A 319 14.35 8.73 5.16
CA PHE A 319 13.51 9.39 4.17
C PHE A 319 13.85 8.96 2.73
N ASP A 320 14.78 8.03 2.53
CA ASP A 320 15.08 7.50 1.19
C ASP A 320 14.03 6.46 0.76
N GLY A 321 13.77 6.38 -0.54
CA GLY A 321 12.86 5.39 -1.13
C GLY A 321 11.37 5.59 -0.81
N TRP A 322 11.01 6.74 -0.24
CA TRP A 322 9.60 7.13 -0.08
C TRP A 322 8.93 7.21 -1.45
N VAL A 323 7.67 6.81 -1.50
CA VAL A 323 6.90 6.72 -2.74
C VAL A 323 5.75 7.69 -2.70
N GLN A 324 5.69 8.55 -3.71
CA GLN A 324 4.59 9.49 -3.91
C GLN A 324 4.39 10.42 -2.70
N GLU A 325 4.76 11.70 -2.85
CA GLU A 325 4.54 12.82 -1.90
C GLU A 325 5.04 12.60 -0.46
N ARG A 326 5.80 13.54 0.11
CA ARG A 326 6.23 13.46 1.52
C ARG A 326 5.10 13.59 2.51
N GLY A 327 4.09 14.40 2.18
CA GLY A 327 2.98 14.62 3.09
C GLY A 327 1.98 15.64 2.60
N LEU A 328 0.81 15.63 3.24
CA LEU A 328 -0.37 16.33 2.81
C LEU A 328 -1.04 17.07 3.97
N TYR A 329 -1.62 18.23 3.64
CA TYR A 329 -2.48 19.03 4.53
C TYR A 329 -1.83 19.40 5.86
N PHE A 330 -0.57 19.83 5.81
CA PHE A 330 0.16 20.26 6.99
C PHE A 330 -0.58 21.41 7.69
N PRO A 331 -0.68 21.39 9.03
CA PRO A 331 -1.01 22.58 9.80
C PRO A 331 -0.04 23.71 9.45
N SER A 332 -0.54 24.94 9.37
CA SER A 332 0.28 26.14 9.12
C SER A 332 0.38 27.05 10.35
N GLU A 333 -0.51 26.87 11.33
CA GLU A 333 -0.54 27.61 12.59
C GLU A 333 -0.80 26.61 13.72
N TRP A 334 -0.06 26.73 14.82
CA TRP A 334 -0.22 25.92 16.03
C TRP A 334 0.31 26.70 17.24
N SER A 335 -0.12 26.32 18.44
CA SER A 335 0.35 26.95 19.68
C SER A 335 1.74 26.47 20.09
N SER A 336 2.38 27.19 21.01
CA SER A 336 3.79 26.98 21.40
C SER A 336 4.10 25.63 22.06
N GLU A 337 3.07 24.90 22.51
CA GLU A 337 3.20 23.56 23.10
C GLU A 337 3.57 22.50 22.06
N PHE A 338 3.28 22.75 20.78
CA PHE A 338 3.67 21.86 19.69
C PHE A 338 5.11 22.13 19.26
N THR A 339 5.93 21.09 19.39
CA THR A 339 7.30 21.04 18.90
C THR A 339 7.31 20.49 17.47
N PRO A 340 7.71 21.29 16.46
CA PRO A 340 7.85 20.80 15.08
C PRO A 340 9.13 19.99 14.93
N ILE A 341 8.99 18.73 14.50
CA ILE A 341 10.11 17.78 14.44
C ILE A 341 10.83 17.81 13.09
N LEU A 342 10.08 18.01 12.00
CA LEU A 342 10.56 17.92 10.62
C LEU A 342 10.14 19.12 9.78
N GLY A 343 11.08 19.62 8.99
CA GLY A 343 10.88 20.65 7.97
C GLY A 343 11.04 20.07 6.56
N MET A 344 10.26 20.56 5.59
CA MET A 344 10.37 20.14 4.19
C MET A 344 9.65 21.13 3.26
N ASN A 345 10.07 21.17 2.00
CA ASN A 345 9.41 21.91 0.93
C ASN A 345 9.62 21.27 -0.43
N ASP A 346 8.64 21.46 -1.31
CA ASP A 346 8.85 21.29 -2.74
C ASP A 346 9.78 22.41 -3.25
N LYS A 347 10.40 22.17 -4.41
CA LYS A 347 11.29 23.13 -5.06
C LYS A 347 10.60 24.49 -5.22
N ASP A 348 11.30 25.56 -4.84
CA ASP A 348 10.86 26.95 -4.93
C ASP A 348 9.68 27.34 -3.99
N TYR A 349 9.22 26.42 -3.12
CA TYR A 349 8.23 26.72 -2.08
C TYR A 349 8.89 26.96 -0.70
N PRO A 350 8.26 27.74 0.20
CA PRO A 350 8.73 27.90 1.56
C PRO A 350 8.76 26.58 2.35
N GLU A 351 9.72 26.44 3.27
CA GLU A 351 9.79 25.30 4.20
C GLU A 351 8.57 25.25 5.10
N SER A 352 7.80 24.16 5.00
CA SER A 352 6.74 23.84 5.95
C SER A 352 7.30 23.03 7.10
N LYS A 353 6.83 23.33 8.31
CA LYS A 353 7.26 22.70 9.57
C LYS A 353 6.14 21.92 10.27
N GLY A 354 4.95 21.87 9.66
CA GLY A 354 3.76 21.22 10.19
C GLY A 354 3.67 19.72 9.90
N SER A 355 4.66 19.14 9.22
CA SER A 355 4.61 17.74 8.78
C SER A 355 4.57 16.73 9.94
N LEU A 356 5.22 17.03 11.05
CA LEU A 356 5.22 16.24 12.28
C LEU A 356 5.34 17.17 13.48
N LEU A 357 4.26 17.25 14.27
CA LEU A 357 4.15 18.08 15.47
C LEU A 357 3.93 17.16 16.68
N VAL A 358 4.69 17.38 17.75
CA VAL A 358 4.56 16.63 19.01
C VAL A 358 4.33 17.62 20.15
N ALA A 359 3.35 17.35 21.00
CA ALA A 359 3.08 18.13 22.20
C ALA A 359 2.87 17.20 23.40
N ASP A 360 3.41 17.60 24.55
CA ASP A 360 3.09 16.96 25.82
C ASP A 360 1.76 17.52 26.34
N TYR A 361 0.88 16.65 26.83
CA TYR A 361 -0.35 17.09 27.48
C TYR A 361 -0.60 16.22 28.72
N GLY A 362 -0.58 16.85 29.89
CA GLY A 362 -0.57 16.13 31.16
C GLY A 362 0.66 15.22 31.28
N LYS A 363 0.45 13.91 31.33
CA LYS A 363 1.51 12.89 31.45
C LYS A 363 1.81 12.17 30.14
N GLY A 364 1.06 12.44 29.08
CA GLY A 364 1.16 11.72 27.81
C GLY A 364 1.51 12.65 26.65
N HIS A 365 1.43 12.09 25.45
CA HIS A 365 1.88 12.75 24.23
C HIS A 365 0.77 12.80 23.18
N TYR A 366 0.58 13.98 22.61
CA TYR A 366 -0.26 14.17 21.44
C TYR A 366 0.63 14.45 20.22
N ILE A 367 0.45 13.67 19.17
CA ILE A 367 1.22 13.75 17.93
C ILE A 367 0.26 14.03 16.79
N TYR A 368 0.54 15.08 16.01
CA TYR A 368 -0.08 15.30 14.71
C TYR A 368 0.94 15.06 13.61
N THR A 369 0.58 14.27 12.59
CA THR A 369 1.44 14.05 11.43
C THR A 369 0.68 14.17 10.12
N GLY A 370 1.23 15.00 9.23
CA GLY A 370 0.80 15.10 7.85
C GLY A 370 1.58 14.19 6.89
N LEU A 371 2.57 13.45 7.38
CA LEU A 371 3.38 12.57 6.55
C LEU A 371 2.53 11.48 5.88
N SER A 372 2.90 11.10 4.67
CA SER A 372 2.15 10.15 3.83
C SER A 372 2.29 8.68 4.26
N PHE A 373 2.30 8.38 5.57
CA PHE A 373 2.46 7.02 6.09
C PHE A 373 1.49 5.99 5.48
N PHE A 374 0.30 6.43 5.09
CA PHE A 374 -0.72 5.61 4.43
C PHE A 374 -0.31 5.12 3.02
N ARG A 375 0.71 5.74 2.40
CA ARG A 375 1.36 5.26 1.17
C ARG A 375 2.66 4.51 1.48
N GLU A 376 3.46 5.06 2.38
CA GLU A 376 4.81 4.56 2.65
C GLU A 376 4.81 3.19 3.33
N LEU A 377 3.93 2.99 4.33
CA LEU A 377 3.84 1.73 5.05
C LEU A 377 3.36 0.60 4.10
N PRO A 378 2.25 0.74 3.36
CA PRO A 378 1.87 -0.28 2.37
C PRO A 378 2.89 -0.53 1.26
N ALA A 379 3.72 0.46 0.92
CA ALA A 379 4.80 0.31 -0.06
C ALA A 379 6.07 -0.36 0.51
N GLY A 380 6.11 -0.63 1.81
CA GLY A 380 7.24 -1.29 2.46
C GLY A 380 8.45 -0.38 2.65
N VAL A 381 8.26 0.91 2.89
CA VAL A 381 9.37 1.86 3.05
C VAL A 381 9.96 1.77 4.46
N SER A 382 11.16 1.21 4.56
CA SER A 382 11.80 0.85 5.84
C SER A 382 11.87 2.00 6.85
N GLY A 383 12.30 3.19 6.41
CA GLY A 383 12.44 4.34 7.31
C GLY A 383 11.10 4.89 7.81
N ALA A 384 10.04 4.80 7.00
CA ALA A 384 8.68 5.15 7.43
C ALA A 384 8.19 4.23 8.55
N TYR A 385 8.45 2.91 8.47
CA TYR A 385 8.17 1.97 9.56
C TYR A 385 8.94 2.31 10.84
N ARG A 386 10.24 2.60 10.74
CA ARG A 386 11.09 2.95 11.90
C ARG A 386 10.59 4.23 12.58
N LEU A 387 10.29 5.28 11.82
CA LEU A 387 9.74 6.52 12.37
C LEU A 387 8.37 6.29 12.99
N PHE A 388 7.45 5.58 12.32
CA PHE A 388 6.13 5.31 12.88
C PHE A 388 6.21 4.51 14.19
N ALA A 389 7.10 3.51 14.28
CA ALA A 389 7.33 2.76 15.51
C ALA A 389 7.86 3.65 16.64
N ASN A 390 8.74 4.62 16.35
CA ASN A 390 9.16 5.61 17.36
C ASN A 390 8.00 6.45 17.87
N LEU A 391 7.12 6.92 16.96
CA LEU A 391 5.95 7.71 17.34
C LEU A 391 4.99 6.93 18.26
N LEU A 392 4.83 5.62 18.03
CA LEU A 392 4.05 4.75 18.91
C LEU A 392 4.77 4.39 20.22
N SER A 393 6.10 4.50 20.26
CA SER A 393 6.94 4.08 21.38
C SER A 393 7.25 5.21 22.37
N ILE A 394 6.88 6.45 22.08
CA ILE A 394 7.19 7.61 22.93
C ILE A 394 6.61 7.43 24.34
N GLY A 395 7.42 7.73 25.36
CA GLY A 395 7.01 7.60 26.77
C GLY A 395 6.90 6.15 27.27
N LYS A 396 7.41 5.16 26.51
CA LYS A 396 7.39 3.73 26.87
C LYS A 396 8.76 3.16 27.22
#